data_AF-A0A2N5A7L9-F1
#
_entry.id   AF-A0A2N5A7L9-F1
#
_cell.length_a   1.000
_cell.length_b   1.000
_cell.length_c   1.000
_cell.angle_alpha   90.00
_cell.angle_beta   90.00
_cell.angle_gamma   90.00
#
_symmetry.space_group_name_H-M   'P 1'
#
loop_
_entity.id
_entity.type
_entity.pdbx_description
1 polymer ?
#
loop_
_entity_poly.entity_id
_entity_poly.type
_entity_poly.pdbx_seq_one_letter_code
_entity_poly.pdbx_strand_id
1 'polypeptide(L)'
;AQYRPQHGRWIGIAARSTVFVYNPAKISEAQLPHSLMDLAKPEWKGRWAASPSGADFQAIVSAMLALKGEQATLDWLKAMKTNFVAYKGNSTVMKAVNAGQIDGGVIYHYYRFVDQSKTGENSKNTQLYYFKHQDPGAFVSISGGGVLASSKHKAQAQAFIKWITGKQGQDALRTNNAFEYAVGVDAASNPKLTPLKDLDAPKVEPSSLNSKKVIELMTQAGLL
;
A
#
# COMPACT_ATOMS: atom_id res chain seq x y z
N ALA A 1 -13.34 1.45 16.46
CA ALA A 1 -13.76 1.62 15.04
C ALA A 1 -12.60 1.21 14.15
N GLN A 2 -12.86 0.53 13.04
CA GLN A 2 -11.89 -0.24 12.24
C GLN A 2 -10.67 0.55 11.72
N TYR A 3 -10.78 1.87 11.50
CA TYR A 3 -9.71 2.72 10.95
C TYR A 3 -9.21 3.79 11.94
N ARG A 4 -9.37 3.52 13.24
CA ARG A 4 -8.84 4.37 14.32
C ARG A 4 -7.77 3.58 15.05
N PRO A 5 -6.61 4.20 15.38
CA PRO A 5 -5.61 3.52 16.19
C PRO A 5 -6.16 3.21 17.59
N GLN A 6 -5.73 2.09 18.17
CA GLN A 6 -5.98 1.80 19.59
C GLN A 6 -5.30 2.82 20.51
N HIS A 7 -4.10 3.27 20.13
CA HIS A 7 -3.34 4.27 20.87
C HIS A 7 -2.85 5.40 19.96
N GLY A 8 -2.95 6.64 20.44
CA GLY A 8 -2.43 7.83 19.76
C GLY A 8 -3.48 8.92 19.56
N ARG A 9 -3.01 10.14 19.30
CA ARG A 9 -3.85 11.34 19.09
C ARG A 9 -4.03 11.66 17.61
N TRP A 10 -4.43 10.65 16.83
CA TRP A 10 -4.62 10.75 15.39
C TRP A 10 -5.78 9.84 14.94
N ILE A 11 -6.28 10.04 13.73
CA ILE A 11 -7.40 9.31 13.14
C ILE A 11 -7.08 8.89 11.69
N GLY A 12 -7.60 7.77 11.22
CA GLY A 12 -7.58 7.43 9.79
C GLY A 12 -8.40 8.43 8.98
N ILE A 13 -7.85 8.87 7.85
CA ILE A 13 -8.48 9.83 6.92
C ILE A 13 -8.77 9.22 5.55
N ALA A 14 -8.03 8.19 5.16
CA ALA A 14 -8.18 7.41 3.94
C ALA A 14 -7.46 6.06 4.11
N ALA A 15 -7.63 5.14 3.17
CA ALA A 15 -6.91 3.87 3.16
C ALA A 15 -6.49 3.44 1.75
N ARG A 16 -5.49 2.56 1.66
CA ARG A 16 -4.94 2.06 0.40
C ARG A 16 -4.53 0.59 0.49
N SER A 17 -5.04 -0.23 -0.42
CA SER A 17 -4.72 -1.66 -0.50
C SER A 17 -3.37 -1.87 -1.18
N THR A 18 -2.55 -2.72 -0.57
CA THR A 18 -1.39 -3.34 -1.22
C THR A 18 -1.87 -4.22 -2.37
N VAL A 19 -1.14 -4.21 -3.48
CA VAL A 19 -1.41 -5.02 -4.67
C VAL A 19 -0.10 -5.46 -5.31
N PHE A 20 -0.18 -6.54 -6.08
CA PHE A 20 0.82 -6.86 -7.09
C PHE A 20 0.34 -6.33 -8.45
N VAL A 21 0.97 -5.27 -8.96
CA VAL A 21 0.73 -4.82 -10.33
C VAL A 21 1.50 -5.72 -11.28
N TYR A 22 0.87 -6.20 -12.35
CA TYR A 22 1.52 -7.09 -13.31
C TYR A 22 1.14 -6.77 -14.74
N ASN A 23 1.96 -7.24 -15.69
CA ASN A 23 1.69 -7.15 -17.11
C ASN A 23 1.14 -8.50 -17.62
N PRO A 24 -0.15 -8.60 -18.00
CA PRO A 24 -0.75 -9.87 -18.42
C PRO A 24 -0.17 -10.43 -19.73
N ALA A 25 0.52 -9.60 -20.52
CA ALA A 25 1.25 -10.08 -21.71
C ALA A 25 2.57 -10.78 -21.35
N LYS A 26 3.06 -10.65 -20.11
CA LYS A 26 4.30 -11.27 -19.62
C LYS A 26 4.07 -12.39 -18.61
N ILE A 27 3.06 -12.25 -17.76
CA ILE A 27 2.76 -13.21 -16.69
C ILE A 27 1.25 -13.38 -16.56
N SER A 28 0.79 -14.63 -16.59
CA SER A 28 -0.64 -14.95 -16.42
C SER A 28 -1.04 -14.94 -14.94
N GLU A 29 -2.35 -14.80 -14.68
CA GLU A 29 -2.88 -14.83 -13.31
C GLU A 29 -2.52 -16.10 -12.53
N ALA A 30 -2.47 -17.26 -13.22
CA ALA A 30 -2.11 -18.54 -12.62
C ALA A 30 -0.64 -18.63 -12.18
N GLN A 31 0.21 -17.70 -12.63
CA GLN A 31 1.64 -17.63 -12.30
C GLN A 31 1.95 -16.55 -11.25
N LEU A 32 0.94 -15.79 -10.82
CA LEU A 32 1.11 -14.73 -9.82
C LEU A 32 1.43 -15.33 -8.44
N PRO A 33 2.12 -14.57 -7.57
CA PRO A 33 2.47 -15.06 -6.25
C PRO A 33 1.19 -15.19 -5.42
N HIS A 34 0.99 -16.35 -4.76
CA HIS A 34 -0.16 -16.57 -3.90
C HIS A 34 -0.05 -15.79 -2.59
N SER A 35 1.18 -15.52 -2.16
CA SER A 35 1.52 -14.73 -0.98
C SER A 35 2.61 -13.71 -1.32
N LEU A 36 2.62 -12.55 -0.65
CA LEU A 36 3.77 -11.64 -0.69
C LEU A 36 5.07 -12.36 -0.31
N MET A 37 4.97 -13.35 0.57
CA MET A 37 6.09 -14.16 1.02
C MET A 37 6.73 -14.98 -0.12
N ASP A 38 5.96 -15.33 -1.17
CA ASP A 38 6.47 -16.10 -2.31
C ASP A 38 7.55 -15.34 -3.11
N LEU A 39 7.54 -14.00 -3.08
CA LEU A 39 8.53 -13.18 -3.78
C LEU A 39 9.98 -13.37 -3.27
N ALA A 40 10.15 -14.04 -2.13
CA ALA A 40 11.45 -14.47 -1.62
C ALA A 40 11.99 -15.73 -2.33
N LYS A 41 11.15 -16.50 -3.02
CA LYS A 41 11.58 -17.75 -3.65
C LYS A 41 12.41 -17.51 -4.92
N PRO A 42 13.35 -18.41 -5.28
CA PRO A 42 14.28 -18.20 -6.40
C PRO A 42 13.60 -17.99 -7.75
N GLU A 43 12.42 -18.57 -7.98
CA GLU A 43 11.65 -18.40 -9.22
C GLU A 43 11.15 -16.96 -9.45
N TRP A 44 11.26 -16.08 -8.46
CA TRP A 44 10.94 -14.65 -8.54
C TRP A 44 12.15 -13.76 -8.80
N LYS A 45 13.36 -14.32 -8.91
CA LYS A 45 14.58 -13.55 -9.14
C LYS A 45 14.52 -12.77 -10.46
N GLY A 46 14.66 -11.44 -10.37
CA GLY A 46 14.61 -10.50 -11.49
C GLY A 46 13.21 -10.25 -12.06
N ARG A 47 12.15 -10.79 -11.43
CA ARG A 47 10.78 -10.77 -11.99
C ARG A 47 9.83 -9.78 -11.33
N TRP A 48 10.23 -9.14 -10.23
CA TRP A 48 9.40 -8.16 -9.55
C TRP A 48 10.15 -6.91 -9.11
N ALA A 49 9.42 -5.79 -9.07
CA ALA A 49 9.93 -4.48 -8.69
C ALA A 49 9.26 -3.91 -7.44
N ALA A 50 9.97 -3.00 -6.76
CA ALA A 50 9.43 -2.18 -5.68
C ALA A 50 10.21 -0.86 -5.53
N SER A 51 9.65 0.06 -4.74
CA SER A 51 10.28 1.34 -4.38
C SER A 51 10.67 1.35 -2.90
N PRO A 52 11.82 0.76 -2.51
CA PRO A 52 12.16 0.49 -1.11
C PRO A 52 12.39 1.74 -0.26
N SER A 53 12.85 2.84 -0.87
CA SER A 53 13.09 4.11 -0.15
C SER A 53 11.81 4.89 0.16
N GLY A 54 10.66 4.48 -0.36
CA GLY A 54 9.38 5.15 -0.14
C GLY A 54 8.69 4.66 1.14
N ALA A 55 8.07 5.60 1.87
CA ALA A 55 7.24 5.29 3.05
C ALA A 55 6.12 4.29 2.73
N ASP A 56 5.66 4.25 1.48
CA ASP A 56 4.65 3.30 1.02
C ASP A 56 5.08 1.85 1.19
N PHE A 57 6.25 1.51 0.65
CA PHE A 57 6.79 0.15 0.73
C PHE A 57 7.21 -0.18 2.17
N GLN A 58 7.79 0.78 2.87
CA GLN A 58 8.17 0.62 4.28
C GLN A 58 6.96 0.32 5.19
N ALA A 59 5.79 0.90 4.91
CA ALA A 59 4.56 0.57 5.63
C ALA A 59 4.11 -0.89 5.39
N ILE A 60 4.29 -1.42 4.16
CA ILE A 60 4.01 -2.84 3.85
C ILE A 60 4.98 -3.74 4.62
N VAL A 61 6.27 -3.39 4.66
CA VAL A 61 7.28 -4.12 5.47
C VAL A 61 6.93 -4.04 6.96
N SER A 62 6.43 -2.92 7.45
CA SER A 62 5.96 -2.77 8.84
C SER A 62 4.78 -3.69 9.16
N ALA A 63 3.85 -3.85 8.22
CA ALA A 63 2.75 -4.79 8.37
C ALA A 63 3.24 -6.25 8.35
N MET A 64 4.19 -6.58 7.47
CA MET A 64 4.85 -7.89 7.48
C MET A 64 5.54 -8.16 8.82
N LEU A 65 6.25 -7.17 9.36
CA LEU A 65 6.90 -7.25 10.67
C LEU A 65 5.88 -7.54 11.79
N ALA A 66 4.75 -6.85 11.79
CA ALA A 66 3.69 -7.07 12.78
C ALA A 66 3.03 -8.46 12.64
N LEU A 67 2.89 -8.99 11.43
CA LEU A 67 2.19 -10.24 11.14
C LEU A 67 3.06 -11.49 11.23
N LYS A 68 4.34 -11.38 10.87
CA LYS A 68 5.27 -12.52 10.71
C LYS A 68 6.44 -12.47 11.69
N GLY A 69 6.63 -11.35 12.38
CA GLY A 69 7.74 -11.15 13.30
C GLY A 69 9.04 -10.78 12.61
N GLU A 70 10.02 -10.43 13.43
CA GLU A 70 11.30 -9.84 12.99
C GLU A 70 12.13 -10.80 12.14
N GLN A 71 12.31 -12.04 12.57
CA GLN A 71 13.16 -13.02 11.88
C GLN A 71 12.64 -13.30 10.47
N ALA A 72 11.35 -13.64 10.34
CA ALA A 72 10.73 -13.91 9.04
C ALA A 72 10.77 -12.71 8.10
N THR A 73 10.62 -11.49 8.65
CA THR A 73 10.70 -10.25 7.87
C THR A 73 12.13 -10.01 7.38
N LEU A 74 13.13 -10.17 8.25
CA LEU A 74 14.54 -9.99 7.87
C LEU A 74 14.96 -11.00 6.80
N ASP A 75 14.55 -12.26 6.93
CA ASP A 75 14.87 -13.30 5.95
C ASP A 75 14.21 -13.01 4.60
N TRP A 76 12.94 -12.56 4.60
CA TRP A 76 12.26 -12.13 3.39
C TRP A 76 12.94 -10.90 2.75
N LEU A 77 13.39 -9.91 3.55
CA LEU A 77 14.11 -8.73 3.04
C LEU A 77 15.47 -9.09 2.43
N LYS A 78 16.20 -10.05 3.01
CA LYS A 78 17.46 -10.56 2.43
C LYS A 78 17.21 -11.29 1.11
N ALA A 79 16.16 -12.09 1.03
CA ALA A 79 15.76 -12.73 -0.22
C ALA A 79 15.31 -11.70 -1.26
N MET A 80 14.52 -10.70 -0.84
CA MET A 80 14.14 -9.56 -1.66
C MET A 80 15.37 -8.90 -2.29
N LYS A 81 16.44 -8.63 -1.52
CA LYS A 81 17.66 -8.01 -2.05
C LYS A 81 18.25 -8.76 -3.25
N THR A 82 18.09 -10.07 -3.29
CA THR A 82 18.57 -10.92 -4.39
C THR A 82 17.58 -10.97 -5.55
N ASN A 83 16.28 -10.84 -5.27
CA ASN A 83 15.23 -11.11 -6.25
C ASN A 83 14.65 -9.87 -6.93
N PHE A 84 14.57 -8.74 -6.25
CA PHE A 84 13.82 -7.58 -6.74
C PHE A 84 14.67 -6.65 -7.62
N VAL A 85 13.99 -5.80 -8.40
CA VAL A 85 14.59 -4.65 -9.07
C VAL A 85 14.06 -3.35 -8.45
N ALA A 86 14.97 -2.48 -8.02
CA ALA A 86 14.61 -1.22 -7.38
C ALA A 86 14.24 -0.14 -8.41
N TYR A 87 13.12 0.54 -8.17
CA TYR A 87 12.74 1.76 -8.89
C TYR A 87 12.43 2.88 -7.88
N LYS A 88 12.71 4.14 -8.23
CA LYS A 88 12.37 5.27 -7.37
C LYS A 88 10.93 5.72 -7.63
N GLY A 89 10.03 5.38 -6.72
CA GLY A 89 8.61 5.73 -6.78
C GLY A 89 7.72 4.64 -7.39
N ASN A 90 6.54 4.44 -6.81
CA ASN A 90 5.57 3.42 -7.25
C ASN A 90 5.00 3.68 -8.65
N SER A 91 4.89 4.95 -9.08
CA SER A 91 4.54 5.28 -10.47
C SER A 91 5.59 4.77 -11.45
N THR A 92 6.88 4.84 -11.08
CA THR A 92 7.99 4.31 -11.88
C THR A 92 7.97 2.79 -11.91
N VAL A 93 7.67 2.12 -10.79
CA VAL A 93 7.42 0.66 -10.76
C VAL A 93 6.31 0.28 -11.73
N MET A 94 5.15 0.93 -11.63
CA MET A 94 4.02 0.66 -12.52
C MET A 94 4.36 0.90 -14.00
N LYS A 95 5.07 1.99 -14.31
CA LYS A 95 5.50 2.30 -15.68
C LYS A 95 6.47 1.25 -16.23
N ALA A 96 7.38 0.73 -15.42
CA ALA A 96 8.30 -0.35 -15.81
C ALA A 96 7.55 -1.64 -16.15
N VAL A 97 6.55 -2.01 -15.34
CA VAL A 97 5.65 -3.15 -15.61
C VAL A 97 4.85 -2.91 -16.89
N ASN A 98 4.26 -1.72 -17.05
CA ASN A 98 3.50 -1.33 -18.23
C ASN A 98 4.32 -1.38 -19.53
N ALA A 99 5.61 -1.02 -19.45
CA ALA A 99 6.56 -1.08 -20.55
C ALA A 99 7.13 -2.50 -20.79
N GLY A 100 6.74 -3.50 -19.99
CA GLY A 100 7.21 -4.87 -20.11
C GLY A 100 8.63 -5.12 -19.61
N GLN A 101 9.24 -4.15 -18.91
CA GLN A 101 10.62 -4.29 -18.39
C GLN A 101 10.72 -5.36 -17.31
N ILE A 102 9.64 -5.56 -16.54
CA ILE A 102 9.58 -6.52 -15.44
C ILE A 102 8.16 -7.11 -15.35
N ASP A 103 8.01 -8.32 -14.83
CA ASP A 103 6.73 -9.05 -14.89
C ASP A 103 5.67 -8.40 -13.99
N GLY A 104 6.09 -7.94 -12.81
CA GLY A 104 5.21 -7.20 -11.90
C GLY A 104 5.94 -6.41 -10.82
N GLY A 105 5.20 -5.93 -9.83
CA GLY A 105 5.76 -5.19 -8.70
C GLY A 105 4.77 -4.93 -7.58
N VAL A 106 5.31 -4.64 -6.39
CA VAL A 106 4.53 -4.37 -5.18
C VAL A 106 4.33 -2.87 -5.04
N ILE A 107 3.07 -2.42 -5.13
CA ILE A 107 2.66 -1.02 -5.00
C ILE A 107 1.31 -0.93 -4.25
N TYR A 108 0.76 0.28 -4.10
CA TYR A 108 -0.64 0.46 -3.72
C TYR A 108 -1.56 0.57 -4.93
N HIS A 109 -2.83 0.17 -4.76
CA HIS A 109 -3.81 0.05 -5.84
C HIS A 109 -4.06 1.34 -6.63
N TYR A 110 -4.11 2.49 -5.96
CA TYR A 110 -4.62 3.75 -6.52
C TYR A 110 -3.77 4.29 -7.68
N TYR A 111 -2.47 3.96 -7.75
CA TYR A 111 -1.59 4.43 -8.82
C TYR A 111 -2.13 4.14 -10.22
N ARG A 112 -2.68 2.92 -10.42
CA ARG A 112 -3.28 2.53 -11.70
C ARG A 112 -4.54 3.33 -12.00
N PHE A 113 -5.43 3.48 -11.02
CA PHE A 113 -6.68 4.22 -11.19
C PHE A 113 -6.44 5.71 -11.47
N VAL A 114 -5.46 6.32 -10.77
CA VAL A 114 -5.04 7.70 -11.00
C VAL A 114 -4.56 7.90 -12.43
N ASP A 115 -3.66 7.04 -12.93
CA ASP A 115 -3.15 7.16 -14.30
C ASP A 115 -4.25 6.91 -15.35
N GLN A 116 -5.12 5.92 -15.13
CA GLN A 116 -6.29 5.64 -15.98
C GLN A 116 -7.31 6.78 -16.00
N SER A 117 -7.42 7.59 -14.94
CA SER A 117 -8.28 8.79 -14.95
C SER A 117 -7.70 9.96 -15.74
N LYS A 118 -6.45 9.84 -16.20
CA LYS A 118 -5.75 10.79 -17.06
C LYS A 118 -5.68 10.25 -18.48
N THR A 119 -4.49 9.85 -18.93
CA THR A 119 -4.24 9.32 -20.29
C THR A 119 -4.15 7.79 -20.31
N GLY A 120 -3.93 7.16 -19.15
CA GLY A 120 -3.67 5.72 -19.05
C GLY A 120 -2.34 5.26 -19.67
N GLU A 121 -1.49 6.18 -20.15
CA GLU A 121 -0.29 5.83 -20.92
C GLU A 121 0.70 4.97 -20.13
N ASN A 122 0.72 5.13 -18.80
CA ASN A 122 1.64 4.43 -17.89
C ASN A 122 1.01 3.18 -17.25
N SER A 123 -0.24 2.84 -17.59
CA SER A 123 -1.00 1.75 -16.96
C SER A 123 -1.86 0.90 -17.91
N LYS A 124 -1.95 1.25 -19.19
CA LYS A 124 -2.78 0.57 -20.20
C LYS A 124 -2.50 -0.93 -20.35
N ASN A 125 -1.27 -1.36 -20.06
CA ASN A 125 -0.84 -2.75 -20.17
C ASN A 125 -0.71 -3.44 -18.80
N THR A 126 -1.29 -2.87 -17.73
CA THR A 126 -1.19 -3.44 -16.38
C THR A 126 -2.54 -3.87 -15.83
N GLN A 127 -2.50 -4.86 -14.95
CA GLN A 127 -3.62 -5.28 -14.11
C GLN A 127 -3.18 -5.33 -12.65
N LEU A 128 -4.15 -5.35 -11.73
CA LEU A 128 -3.90 -5.41 -10.28
C LEU A 128 -4.34 -6.76 -9.74
N TYR A 129 -3.42 -7.42 -9.04
CA TYR A 129 -3.70 -8.61 -8.25
C TYR A 129 -3.78 -8.27 -6.77
N TYR A 130 -4.88 -8.69 -6.15
CA TYR A 130 -5.12 -8.55 -4.72
C TYR A 130 -4.86 -9.91 -4.05
N PHE A 131 -3.88 -9.95 -3.15
CA PHE A 131 -3.46 -11.20 -2.50
C PHE A 131 -4.56 -11.88 -1.67
N LYS A 132 -5.43 -11.08 -1.02
CA LYS A 132 -6.49 -11.56 -0.12
C LYS A 132 -5.95 -12.47 1.00
N HIS A 133 -6.79 -13.34 1.55
CA HIS A 133 -6.41 -14.44 2.45
C HIS A 133 -5.68 -13.99 3.71
N GLN A 134 -5.93 -12.76 4.16
CA GLN A 134 -5.22 -12.12 5.27
C GLN A 134 -3.69 -12.20 5.12
N ASP A 135 -3.21 -12.24 3.88
CA ASP A 135 -1.79 -12.27 3.54
C ASP A 135 -1.14 -10.91 3.88
N PRO A 136 0.16 -10.85 4.26
CA PRO A 136 0.86 -9.57 4.38
C PRO A 136 0.76 -8.68 3.12
N GLY A 137 0.66 -9.29 1.93
CA GLY A 137 0.41 -8.60 0.66
C GLY A 137 -1.00 -8.07 0.48
N ALA A 138 -1.96 -8.46 1.32
CA ALA A 138 -3.31 -7.91 1.36
C ALA A 138 -3.43 -6.75 2.37
N PHE A 139 -2.32 -6.28 2.94
CA PHE A 139 -2.32 -5.17 3.90
C PHE A 139 -2.99 -3.91 3.33
N VAL A 140 -3.95 -3.38 4.09
CA VAL A 140 -4.59 -2.09 3.84
C VAL A 140 -3.93 -1.05 4.74
N SER A 141 -3.13 -0.17 4.13
CA SER A 141 -2.47 0.94 4.82
C SER A 141 -3.44 2.07 5.10
N ILE A 142 -3.36 2.65 6.29
CA ILE A 142 -4.24 3.73 6.75
C ILE A 142 -3.47 5.05 6.68
N SER A 143 -3.96 5.97 5.86
CA SER A 143 -3.51 7.35 5.84
C SER A 143 -4.02 8.04 7.12
N GLY A 144 -3.14 8.71 7.87
CA GLY A 144 -3.45 9.28 9.18
C GLY A 144 -3.49 10.82 9.20
N GLY A 145 -4.39 11.39 10.00
CA GLY A 145 -4.47 12.82 10.29
C GLY A 145 -4.45 13.10 11.79
N GLY A 146 -3.74 14.15 12.20
CA GLY A 146 -3.65 14.58 13.60
C GLY A 146 -3.43 16.09 13.73
N VAL A 147 -3.86 16.66 14.84
CA VAL A 147 -3.67 18.08 15.14
C VAL A 147 -2.48 18.25 16.07
N LEU A 148 -1.50 19.06 15.67
CA LEU A 148 -0.35 19.37 16.51
C LEU A 148 -0.77 20.13 17.77
N ALA A 149 -0.27 19.67 18.92
CA ALA A 149 -0.52 20.32 20.22
C ALA A 149 -0.01 21.77 20.27
N SER A 150 0.99 22.10 19.46
CA SER A 150 1.60 23.42 19.32
C SER A 150 0.86 24.37 18.37
N SER A 151 -0.21 23.92 17.70
CA SER A 151 -0.93 24.77 16.74
C SER A 151 -1.46 26.05 17.41
N LYS A 152 -1.26 27.19 16.74
CA LYS A 152 -1.86 28.49 17.11
C LYS A 152 -3.30 28.64 16.61
N HIS A 153 -3.77 27.72 15.77
CA HIS A 153 -5.11 27.70 15.16
C HIS A 153 -5.82 26.36 15.47
N LYS A 154 -5.86 25.97 16.76
CA LYS A 154 -6.38 24.65 17.17
C LYS A 154 -7.82 24.43 16.72
N ALA A 155 -8.68 25.43 16.86
CA ALA A 155 -10.09 25.32 16.48
C ALA A 155 -10.25 25.02 14.98
N GLN A 156 -9.54 25.76 14.12
CA GLN A 156 -9.56 25.57 12.67
C GLN A 156 -8.94 24.22 12.27
N ALA A 157 -7.85 23.81 12.91
CA ALA A 157 -7.21 22.51 12.64
C ALA A 157 -8.12 21.33 13.03
N GLN A 158 -8.83 21.42 14.16
CA GLN A 158 -9.83 20.43 14.56
C GLN A 158 -11.03 20.41 13.60
N ALA A 159 -11.51 21.59 13.17
CA ALA A 159 -12.56 21.70 12.18
C ALA A 159 -12.17 21.06 10.84
N PHE A 160 -10.91 21.22 10.42
CA PHE A 160 -10.38 20.58 9.22
C PHE A 160 -10.38 19.05 9.33
N ILE A 161 -9.84 18.49 10.42
CA ILE A 161 -9.87 17.02 10.64
C ILE A 161 -11.31 16.51 10.65
N LYS A 162 -12.21 17.20 11.37
CA LYS A 162 -13.64 16.85 11.40
C LYS A 162 -14.28 16.86 10.02
N TRP A 163 -13.92 17.84 9.18
CA TRP A 163 -14.47 17.98 7.83
C TRP A 163 -13.98 16.86 6.90
N ILE A 164 -12.67 16.60 6.83
CA ILE A 164 -12.11 15.58 5.93
C ILE A 164 -12.55 14.16 6.30
N THR A 165 -12.76 13.87 7.60
CA THR A 165 -13.27 12.57 8.05
C THR A 165 -14.80 12.51 8.13
N GLY A 166 -15.46 13.63 7.94
CA GLY A 166 -16.92 13.73 7.93
C GLY A 166 -17.50 13.36 6.57
N LYS A 167 -18.84 13.36 6.48
CA LYS A 167 -19.56 12.95 5.26
C LYS A 167 -19.09 13.68 4.00
N GLN A 168 -18.95 15.00 4.05
CA GLN A 168 -18.53 15.81 2.90
C GLN A 168 -17.10 15.47 2.42
N GLY A 169 -16.13 15.35 3.33
CA GLY A 169 -14.77 14.99 2.98
C GLY A 169 -14.64 13.59 2.42
N GLN A 170 -15.36 12.62 3.01
CA GLN A 170 -15.35 11.24 2.55
C GLN A 170 -16.13 11.07 1.22
N ASP A 171 -17.22 11.82 1.01
CA ASP A 171 -17.92 11.89 -0.28
C ASP A 171 -17.02 12.52 -1.36
N ALA A 172 -16.21 13.52 -1.02
CA ALA A 172 -15.22 14.08 -1.94
C ALA A 172 -14.12 13.06 -2.30
N LEU A 173 -13.67 12.26 -1.33
CA LEU A 173 -12.73 11.18 -1.59
C LEU A 173 -13.30 10.10 -2.52
N ARG A 174 -14.59 9.78 -2.35
CA ARG A 174 -15.33 8.84 -3.20
C ARG A 174 -15.38 9.27 -4.67
N THR A 175 -15.49 10.56 -4.95
CA THR A 175 -15.75 11.09 -6.30
C THR A 175 -14.55 11.74 -6.98
N ASN A 176 -13.49 12.06 -6.24
CA ASN A 176 -12.29 12.66 -6.81
C ASN A 176 -11.45 11.64 -7.63
N ASN A 177 -10.38 12.15 -8.25
CA ASN A 177 -9.45 11.36 -9.05
C ASN A 177 -8.22 10.85 -8.25
N ALA A 178 -8.31 10.77 -6.93
CA ALA A 178 -7.24 10.21 -6.07
C ALA A 178 -7.39 8.70 -5.89
N PHE A 179 -8.63 8.18 -5.92
CA PHE A 179 -8.94 6.74 -5.85
C PHE A 179 -8.40 6.03 -4.60
N GLU A 180 -8.24 6.74 -3.47
CA GLU A 180 -8.06 6.08 -2.17
C GLU A 180 -9.42 5.67 -1.57
N TYR A 181 -9.39 4.72 -0.64
CA TYR A 181 -10.58 4.26 0.06
C TYR A 181 -11.03 5.25 1.13
N ALA A 182 -12.34 5.48 1.19
CA ALA A 182 -13.00 6.16 2.30
C ALA A 182 -13.02 5.28 3.56
N VAL A 183 -12.85 5.91 4.73
CA VAL A 183 -12.75 5.28 6.05
C VAL A 183 -13.74 5.83 7.07
N GLY A 184 -14.59 6.79 6.66
CA GLY A 184 -15.69 7.28 7.47
C GLY A 184 -16.74 6.20 7.76
N VAL A 185 -17.50 6.38 8.84
CA VAL A 185 -18.63 5.49 9.17
C VAL A 185 -19.65 5.55 8.03
N ASP A 186 -20.04 4.38 7.51
CA ASP A 186 -20.96 4.21 6.37
C ASP A 186 -20.55 4.97 5.10
N ALA A 187 -19.24 5.29 4.96
CA ALA A 187 -18.72 5.98 3.79
C ALA A 187 -18.37 4.97 2.68
N ALA A 188 -19.07 5.06 1.55
CA ALA A 188 -18.73 4.30 0.35
C ALA A 188 -17.45 4.86 -0.31
N SER A 189 -16.61 3.97 -0.83
CA SER A 189 -15.47 4.33 -1.68
C SER A 189 -15.88 4.44 -3.15
N ASN A 190 -14.98 4.92 -4.01
CA ASN A 190 -15.25 5.03 -5.44
C ASN A 190 -15.70 3.66 -6.01
N PRO A 191 -16.78 3.61 -6.83
CA PRO A 191 -17.35 2.34 -7.30
C PRO A 191 -16.44 1.54 -8.23
N LYS A 192 -15.34 2.14 -8.74
CA LYS A 192 -14.32 1.43 -9.51
C LYS A 192 -13.40 0.56 -8.65
N LEU A 193 -13.41 0.75 -7.34
CA LEU A 193 -12.51 0.03 -6.42
C LEU A 193 -13.17 -1.24 -5.90
N THR A 194 -12.36 -2.28 -5.67
CA THR A 194 -12.78 -3.45 -4.92
C THR A 194 -13.19 -3.01 -3.51
N PRO A 195 -14.42 -3.29 -3.04
CA PRO A 195 -14.85 -2.84 -1.71
C PRO A 195 -13.91 -3.35 -0.61
N LEU A 196 -13.64 -2.52 0.41
CA LEU A 196 -12.72 -2.86 1.51
C LEU A 196 -13.04 -4.22 2.17
N LYS A 197 -14.33 -4.55 2.30
CA LYS A 197 -14.81 -5.81 2.88
C LYS A 197 -14.46 -7.05 2.03
N ASP A 198 -14.23 -6.88 0.73
CA ASP A 198 -13.95 -7.96 -0.22
C ASP A 198 -12.44 -8.16 -0.45
N LEU A 199 -11.60 -7.32 0.17
CA LEU A 199 -10.14 -7.40 0.12
C LEU A 199 -9.56 -8.52 0.99
N ASP A 200 -10.34 -9.03 1.96
CA ASP A 200 -9.88 -10.04 2.94
C ASP A 200 -8.50 -9.70 3.54
N ALA A 201 -8.36 -8.44 3.97
CA ALA A 201 -7.11 -7.88 4.47
C ALA A 201 -6.78 -8.40 5.88
N PRO A 202 -5.49 -8.58 6.23
CA PRO A 202 -5.09 -8.95 7.58
C PRO A 202 -5.46 -7.86 8.58
N LYS A 203 -5.74 -8.28 9.81
CA LYS A 203 -5.88 -7.35 10.95
C LYS A 203 -4.50 -6.91 11.41
N VAL A 204 -4.15 -5.66 11.13
CA VAL A 204 -2.92 -5.02 11.58
C VAL A 204 -3.29 -3.77 12.36
N GLU A 205 -2.90 -3.71 13.64
CA GLU A 205 -3.14 -2.54 14.48
C GLU A 205 -2.21 -1.39 14.03
N PRO A 206 -2.73 -0.27 13.49
CA PRO A 206 -1.87 0.75 12.92
C PRO A 206 -0.91 1.39 13.93
N SER A 207 -1.28 1.44 15.22
CA SER A 207 -0.42 1.99 16.27
C SER A 207 0.76 1.07 16.65
N SER A 208 0.77 -0.20 16.23
CA SER A 208 1.89 -1.12 16.44
C SER A 208 2.92 -1.09 15.30
N LEU A 209 2.66 -0.35 14.22
CA LEU A 209 3.59 -0.22 13.10
C LEU A 209 4.85 0.56 13.52
N ASN A 210 6.02 0.02 13.19
CA ASN A 210 7.31 0.54 13.69
C ASN A 210 8.25 0.90 12.53
N SER A 211 8.18 2.16 12.07
CA SER A 211 9.03 2.65 10.98
C SER A 211 10.51 2.58 11.32
N LYS A 212 10.92 2.88 12.56
CA LYS A 212 12.32 2.82 12.98
C LYS A 212 12.89 1.41 12.79
N LYS A 213 12.18 0.40 13.30
CA LYS A 213 12.61 -1.00 13.18
C LYS A 213 12.62 -1.46 11.72
N VAL A 214 11.66 -1.02 10.90
CA VAL A 214 11.66 -1.31 9.45
C VAL A 214 12.90 -0.75 8.77
N ILE A 215 13.28 0.50 9.05
CA ILE A 215 14.50 1.10 8.48
C ILE A 215 15.73 0.29 8.90
N GLU A 216 15.86 -0.07 10.18
CA GLU A 216 16.95 -0.91 10.68
C GLU A 216 17.06 -2.24 9.91
N LEU A 217 15.94 -2.96 9.75
CA LEU A 217 15.92 -4.25 9.05
C LEU A 217 16.20 -4.12 7.55
N MET A 218 15.66 -3.08 6.90
CA MET A 218 15.89 -2.83 5.48
C MET A 218 17.34 -2.42 5.20
N THR A 219 17.95 -1.60 6.06
CA THR A 219 19.39 -1.28 5.99
C THR A 219 20.24 -2.52 6.25
N GLN A 220 19.89 -3.36 7.25
CA GLN A 220 20.57 -4.63 7.51
C GLN A 220 20.51 -5.58 6.30
N ALA A 221 19.41 -5.58 5.55
CA ALA A 221 19.25 -6.34 4.32
C ALA A 221 19.89 -5.68 3.08
N GLY A 222 20.50 -4.50 3.22
CA GLY A 222 21.15 -3.75 2.13
C GLY A 222 20.19 -3.16 1.10
N LEU A 223 18.95 -2.85 1.51
CA LEU A 223 17.90 -2.28 0.64
C LEU A 223 17.84 -0.75 0.69
N LEU A 224 18.46 -0.14 1.72
CA LEU A 224 18.54 1.31 1.95
C LEU A 224 19.99 1.73 2.18
#